data_AF-A0A956RFT5-F1
#
_entry.id   AF-A0A956RFT5-F1
#
_cell.length_a   1.000
_cell.length_b   1.000
_cell.length_c   1.000
_cell.angle_alpha   90.00
_cell.angle_beta   90.00
_cell.angle_gamma   90.00
#
_symmetry.space_group_name_H-M   'P 1'
#
loop_
_entity.id
_entity.type
_entity.pdbx_description
1 polymer ?
#
loop_
_entity_poly.entity_id
_entity_poly.type
_entity_poly.pdbx_seq_one_letter_code
_entity_poly.pdbx_strand_id
1 'polypeptide(L)'
;MSLGLGACKRDERVTPPDTEQPAEGDRGGEAGPGPADWEAFNPGRAGPGGALEEEPEATRPPPQPVTSRGAAFKGVAAGNFEGAAEFLTPLVERKPDDLAARRALVHARVMTGDYAGAEALLRDLKLRKLNPEDQVAARLQLARLHELRGDLPGAEQHLREALKARPDDLVAKGELLATLVTSGRRESTEAHGLMDELYDAYDGGAAKDAPALIAVAQAALARGSSGAFHDANMVLGEA
;
A
#
# COMPACT_ATOMS: atom_id res chain seq x y z
N MET A 1 -0.95 34.54 -51.76
CA MET A 1 -1.68 35.44 -50.84
C MET A 1 -2.67 34.60 -50.04
N SER A 2 -2.44 34.58 -48.73
CA SER A 2 -3.21 34.02 -47.60
C SER A 2 -4.24 32.90 -47.78
N LEU A 3 -3.88 31.71 -47.28
CA LEU A 3 -4.83 30.71 -46.78
C LEU A 3 -5.22 31.10 -45.33
N GLY A 4 -6.49 31.44 -45.12
CA GLY A 4 -7.05 31.78 -43.82
C GLY A 4 -7.46 30.54 -43.03
N LEU A 5 -7.03 30.48 -41.77
CA LEU A 5 -7.38 29.46 -40.79
C LEU A 5 -8.88 29.44 -40.50
N GLY A 6 -9.54 28.31 -40.77
CA GLY A 6 -10.91 28.04 -40.35
C GLY A 6 -10.96 27.67 -38.86
N ALA A 7 -11.72 28.43 -38.09
CA ALA A 7 -11.95 28.21 -36.66
C ALA A 7 -12.83 26.98 -36.41
N CYS A 8 -12.39 26.09 -35.52
CA CYS A 8 -13.22 25.03 -34.94
C CYS A 8 -14.33 25.64 -34.07
N LYS A 9 -15.59 25.32 -34.37
CA LYS A 9 -16.71 25.45 -33.43
C LYS A 9 -16.50 24.44 -32.28
N ARG A 10 -16.61 24.92 -31.04
CA ARG A 10 -16.70 24.05 -29.85
C ARG A 10 -18.14 23.55 -29.74
N ASP A 11 -18.33 22.24 -29.85
CA ASP A 11 -19.60 21.59 -29.53
C ASP A 11 -19.89 21.68 -28.02
N GLU A 12 -21.18 21.77 -27.73
CA GLU A 12 -21.80 22.03 -26.44
C GLU A 12 -21.41 20.99 -25.38
N ARG A 13 -21.16 21.48 -24.16
CA ARG A 13 -20.95 20.62 -22.98
C ARG A 13 -22.26 19.89 -22.68
N VAL A 14 -22.22 18.57 -22.73
CA VAL A 14 -23.27 17.68 -22.20
C VAL A 14 -23.34 17.91 -20.68
N THR A 15 -24.46 18.43 -20.19
CA THR A 15 -24.78 18.50 -18.76
C THR A 15 -25.28 17.14 -18.27
N PRO A 16 -24.77 16.59 -17.15
CA PRO A 16 -25.32 15.38 -16.55
C PRO A 16 -26.71 15.64 -15.96
N PRO A 17 -27.61 14.63 -15.90
CA PRO A 17 -28.97 14.79 -15.41
C PRO A 17 -29.03 14.99 -13.89
N ASP A 18 -30.03 15.75 -13.45
CA ASP A 18 -30.31 16.09 -12.05
C ASP A 18 -30.55 14.83 -11.21
N THR A 19 -29.70 14.62 -10.20
CA THR A 19 -29.91 13.57 -9.19
C THR A 19 -31.03 13.99 -8.24
N GLU A 20 -32.12 13.22 -8.24
CA GLU A 20 -33.17 13.25 -7.21
C GLU A 20 -32.54 13.03 -5.82
N GLN A 21 -32.91 13.88 -4.87
CA GLN A 21 -32.49 13.78 -3.47
C GLN A 21 -33.14 12.55 -2.81
N PRO A 22 -32.41 11.74 -2.02
CA PRO A 22 -33.01 10.66 -1.25
C PRO A 22 -33.79 11.23 -0.05
N ALA A 23 -34.94 10.62 0.24
CA ALA A 23 -35.83 10.99 1.34
C ALA A 23 -35.11 10.96 2.71
N GLU A 24 -35.28 12.05 3.48
CA GLU A 24 -34.80 12.20 4.86
C GLU A 24 -35.41 11.14 5.78
N GLY A 25 -34.59 10.19 6.20
CA GLY A 25 -34.81 9.39 7.40
C GLY A 25 -34.11 10.06 8.58
N ASP A 26 -34.89 10.45 9.58
CA ASP A 26 -34.48 11.05 10.85
C ASP A 26 -33.31 10.30 11.51
N ARG A 27 -32.11 10.88 11.45
CA ARG A 27 -30.97 10.50 12.28
C ARG A 27 -30.34 11.77 12.82
N GLY A 28 -30.59 12.04 14.10
CA GLY A 28 -29.96 13.11 14.85
C GLY A 28 -28.44 13.06 14.77
N GLY A 29 -27.86 14.00 14.04
CA GLY A 29 -26.45 14.31 13.96
C GLY A 29 -26.33 15.72 13.42
N GLU A 30 -25.53 16.57 14.06
CA GLU A 30 -25.43 18.00 13.74
C GLU A 30 -25.20 18.22 12.24
N ALA A 31 -26.05 19.05 11.63
CA ALA A 31 -25.95 19.40 10.22
C ALA A 31 -24.61 20.10 9.97
N GLY A 32 -23.82 19.56 9.04
CA GLY A 32 -22.66 20.27 8.49
C GLY A 32 -23.09 21.61 7.89
N PRO A 33 -22.16 22.59 7.77
CA PRO A 33 -22.47 23.91 7.26
C PRO A 33 -23.16 23.82 5.89
N GLY A 34 -24.27 24.53 5.76
CA GLY A 34 -25.15 24.47 4.60
C GLY A 34 -24.53 25.13 3.37
N PRO A 35 -25.15 25.01 2.20
CA PRO A 35 -24.67 25.60 0.95
C PRO A 35 -24.66 27.15 0.94
N ALA A 36 -24.93 27.84 2.05
CA ALA A 36 -24.70 29.27 2.19
C ALA A 36 -23.28 29.60 2.71
N ASP A 37 -22.57 28.60 3.25
CA ASP A 37 -21.36 28.83 4.05
C ASP A 37 -20.09 28.81 3.18
N TRP A 38 -20.16 28.28 1.95
CA TRP A 38 -19.05 28.27 0.98
C TRP A 38 -18.92 29.59 0.20
N GLU A 39 -20.00 30.36 0.04
CA GLU A 39 -19.97 31.66 -0.65
C GLU A 39 -19.27 32.75 0.18
N ALA A 40 -19.10 32.54 1.49
CA ALA A 40 -18.35 33.42 2.39
C ALA A 40 -16.83 33.24 2.28
N PHE A 41 -16.34 32.17 1.64
CA PHE A 41 -14.92 31.96 1.40
C PHE A 41 -14.44 32.86 0.24
N ASN A 42 -14.07 34.09 0.57
CA ASN A 42 -13.46 35.03 -0.38
C ASN A 42 -11.93 35.12 -0.12
N PRO A 43 -11.09 34.33 -0.82
CA PRO A 43 -9.64 34.34 -0.60
C PRO A 43 -8.97 35.68 -0.96
N GLY A 44 -9.69 36.59 -1.64
CA GLY A 44 -9.21 37.93 -2.00
C GLY A 44 -9.54 39.03 -0.99
N ARG A 45 -10.24 38.73 0.11
CA ARG A 45 -10.57 39.72 1.16
C ARG A 45 -9.77 39.50 2.45
N ALA A 46 -8.54 39.02 2.33
CA ALA A 46 -7.55 39.18 3.39
C ALA A 46 -7.21 40.68 3.50
N GLY A 47 -7.59 41.32 4.61
CA GLY A 47 -7.23 42.71 4.86
C GLY A 47 -5.70 42.90 4.90
N PRO A 48 -5.17 44.11 4.61
CA PRO A 48 -3.74 44.36 4.70
C PRO A 48 -3.34 44.38 6.19
N GLY A 49 -2.89 43.24 6.71
CA GLY A 49 -2.45 43.13 8.11
C GLY A 49 -2.80 41.84 8.84
N GLY A 50 -3.48 40.89 8.20
CA GLY A 50 -3.54 39.52 8.72
C GLY A 50 -2.33 38.75 8.22
N ALA A 51 -1.19 38.86 8.91
CA ALA A 51 -0.16 37.84 8.76
C ALA A 51 -0.87 36.50 9.04
N LEU A 52 -0.87 35.59 8.07
CA LEU A 52 -1.14 34.20 8.39
C LEU A 52 -0.11 33.86 9.47
N GLU A 53 -0.55 33.75 10.72
CA GLU A 53 0.32 33.25 11.78
C GLU A 53 0.84 31.92 11.25
N GLU A 54 2.14 31.86 10.96
CA GLU A 54 2.78 30.62 10.55
C GLU A 54 2.56 29.66 11.71
N GLU A 55 1.57 28.75 11.58
CA GLU A 55 1.37 27.70 12.56
C GLU A 55 2.72 27.02 12.76
N PRO A 56 3.18 26.84 14.01
CA PRO A 56 4.50 26.28 14.27
C PRO A 56 4.60 24.96 13.51
N GLU A 57 5.63 24.83 12.67
CA GLU A 57 5.85 23.62 11.88
C GLU A 57 5.72 22.41 12.80
N ALA A 58 4.78 21.52 12.49
CA ALA A 58 4.50 20.36 13.30
C ALA A 58 5.75 19.46 13.33
N THR A 59 6.59 19.60 14.36
CA THR A 59 7.77 18.76 14.52
C THR A 59 7.37 17.40 15.06
N ARG A 60 7.89 16.34 14.44
CA ARG A 60 7.68 14.98 14.92
C ARG A 60 8.14 14.85 16.39
N PRO A 61 7.33 14.28 17.29
CA PRO A 61 7.75 14.06 18.67
C PRO A 61 8.99 13.14 18.71
N PRO A 62 9.92 13.37 19.66
CA PRO A 62 11.11 12.56 19.78
C PRO A 62 10.74 11.09 20.06
N PRO A 63 11.56 10.13 19.61
CA PRO A 63 11.29 8.72 19.82
C PRO A 63 11.21 8.39 21.30
N GLN A 64 10.22 7.59 21.68
CA GLN A 64 10.05 7.19 23.07
C GLN A 64 11.03 6.06 23.40
N PRO A 65 11.68 6.08 24.59
CA PRO A 65 12.61 5.04 24.96
C PRO A 65 11.90 3.69 25.09
N VAL A 66 12.44 2.69 24.40
CA VAL A 66 11.93 1.32 24.45
C VAL A 66 12.87 0.49 25.30
N THR A 67 12.36 -0.08 26.39
CA THR A 67 13.17 -0.81 27.39
C THR A 67 12.88 -2.29 27.47
N SER A 68 11.88 -2.79 26.73
CA SER A 68 11.52 -4.21 26.73
C SER A 68 11.13 -4.70 25.35
N ARG A 69 11.23 -6.03 25.16
CA ARG A 69 10.78 -6.70 23.95
C ARG A 69 9.33 -6.33 23.63
N GLY A 70 8.41 -6.50 24.58
CA GLY A 70 7.00 -6.18 24.38
C GLY A 70 6.77 -4.71 24.02
N ALA A 71 7.49 -3.80 24.67
CA ALA A 71 7.45 -2.37 24.32
C ALA A 71 7.99 -2.10 22.91
N ALA A 72 8.98 -2.86 22.43
CA ALA A 72 9.51 -2.71 21.08
C ALA A 72 8.49 -3.14 20.03
N PHE A 73 7.86 -4.32 20.19
CA PHE A 73 6.81 -4.78 19.28
C PHE A 73 5.60 -3.83 19.29
N LYS A 74 5.21 -3.33 20.46
CA LYS A 74 4.16 -2.31 20.57
C LYS A 74 4.59 -0.99 19.93
N GLY A 75 5.85 -0.60 20.10
CA GLY A 75 6.44 0.60 19.49
C GLY A 75 6.39 0.56 17.98
N VAL A 76 6.69 -0.59 17.37
CA VAL A 76 6.52 -0.81 15.93
C VAL A 76 5.06 -0.59 15.51
N ALA A 77 4.09 -1.17 16.22
CA ALA A 77 2.68 -0.99 15.90
C ALA A 77 2.18 0.46 16.12
N ALA A 78 2.78 1.19 17.07
CA ALA A 78 2.40 2.55 17.44
C ALA A 78 3.17 3.65 16.69
N GLY A 79 4.03 3.30 15.72
CA GLY A 79 4.81 4.27 14.93
C GLY A 79 6.08 4.79 15.60
N ASN A 80 6.47 4.27 16.77
CA ASN A 80 7.76 4.56 17.40
C ASN A 80 8.86 3.65 16.82
N PHE A 81 9.10 3.79 15.53
CA PHE A 81 9.99 2.89 14.78
C PHE A 81 11.46 3.05 15.18
N GLU A 82 11.94 4.27 15.43
CA GLU A 82 13.31 4.56 15.84
C GLU A 82 13.60 3.97 17.21
N GLY A 83 12.74 4.24 18.21
CA GLY A 83 12.89 3.67 19.54
C GLY A 83 12.82 2.13 19.52
N ALA A 84 11.93 1.57 18.69
CA ALA A 84 11.87 0.12 18.50
C ALA A 84 13.15 -0.42 17.84
N ALA A 85 13.68 0.24 16.81
CA ALA A 85 14.90 -0.18 16.12
C ALA A 85 16.12 -0.11 17.03
N GLU A 86 16.23 0.91 17.88
CA GLU A 86 17.30 1.05 18.89
C GLU A 86 17.31 -0.14 19.86
N PHE A 87 16.13 -0.57 20.33
CA PHE A 87 16.04 -1.73 21.22
C PHE A 87 16.25 -3.06 20.49
N LEU A 88 15.68 -3.21 19.29
CA LEU A 88 15.69 -4.47 18.53
C LEU A 88 17.05 -4.79 17.91
N THR A 89 17.85 -3.78 17.55
CA THR A 89 19.18 -3.99 16.95
C THR A 89 20.08 -4.89 17.80
N PRO A 90 20.42 -4.54 19.06
CA PRO A 90 21.26 -5.40 19.90
C PRO A 90 20.54 -6.69 20.32
N LEU A 91 19.20 -6.75 20.24
CA LEU A 91 18.46 -7.99 20.49
C LEU A 91 18.68 -9.02 19.38
N VAL A 92 18.60 -8.59 18.12
CA VAL A 92 18.81 -9.46 16.94
C VAL A 92 20.26 -9.91 16.86
N GLU A 93 21.22 -9.07 17.25
CA GLU A 93 22.64 -9.47 17.32
C GLU A 93 22.89 -10.59 18.34
N ARG A 94 22.28 -10.49 19.53
CA ARG A 94 22.40 -11.53 20.57
C ARG A 94 21.59 -12.78 20.26
N LYS A 95 20.49 -12.65 19.53
CA LYS A 95 19.56 -13.74 19.19
C LYS A 95 19.28 -13.72 17.69
N PRO A 96 20.25 -14.14 16.86
CA PRO A 96 20.13 -14.06 15.41
C PRO A 96 18.99 -14.92 14.84
N ASP A 97 18.61 -15.99 15.55
CA ASP A 97 17.53 -16.92 15.19
C ASP A 97 16.13 -16.41 15.59
N ASP A 98 16.03 -15.26 16.25
CA ASP A 98 14.74 -14.66 16.63
C ASP A 98 14.09 -13.96 15.44
N LEU A 99 13.40 -14.75 14.61
CA LEU A 99 12.76 -14.27 13.38
C LEU A 99 11.74 -13.16 13.65
N ALA A 100 11.00 -13.24 14.75
CA ALA A 100 10.02 -12.23 15.12
C ALA A 100 10.70 -10.88 15.42
N ALA A 101 11.77 -10.87 16.22
CA ALA A 101 12.52 -9.65 16.50
C ALA A 101 13.19 -9.09 15.24
N ARG A 102 13.73 -9.97 14.38
CA ARG A 102 14.34 -9.57 13.10
C ARG A 102 13.30 -8.96 12.15
N ARG A 103 12.12 -9.57 11.98
CA ARG A 103 11.03 -9.03 11.16
C ARG A 103 10.55 -7.67 11.66
N ALA A 104 10.41 -7.52 12.98
CA ALA A 104 10.03 -6.24 13.59
C ALA A 104 11.10 -5.16 13.34
N LEU A 105 12.39 -5.50 13.42
CA LEU A 105 13.49 -4.59 13.13
C LEU A 105 13.53 -4.20 11.64
N VAL A 106 13.34 -5.17 10.73
CA VAL A 106 13.22 -4.91 9.29
C VAL A 106 12.09 -3.92 9.03
N HIS A 107 10.91 -4.14 9.61
CA HIS A 107 9.78 -3.23 9.46
C HIS A 107 10.10 -1.82 10.01
N ALA A 108 10.68 -1.73 11.21
CA ALA A 108 11.09 -0.46 11.78
C ALA A 108 12.09 0.29 10.90
N ARG A 109 13.07 -0.41 10.31
CA ARG A 109 14.04 0.17 9.38
C ARG A 109 13.39 0.62 8.06
N VAL A 110 12.46 -0.15 7.52
CA VAL A 110 11.66 0.26 6.34
C VAL A 110 10.90 1.56 6.60
N MET A 111 10.22 1.64 7.74
CA MET A 111 9.39 2.81 8.08
C MET A 111 10.22 4.06 8.42
N THR A 112 11.49 3.89 8.76
CA THR A 112 12.45 4.98 8.98
C THR A 112 13.29 5.31 7.75
N GLY A 113 13.06 4.61 6.64
CA GLY A 113 13.77 4.81 5.37
C GLY A 113 15.16 4.15 5.29
N ASP A 114 15.58 3.40 6.30
CA ASP A 114 16.81 2.60 6.29
C ASP A 114 16.61 1.29 5.50
N TYR A 115 16.38 1.40 4.19
CA TYR A 115 16.18 0.24 3.32
C TYR A 115 17.42 -0.64 3.21
N ALA A 116 18.61 -0.04 3.23
CA ALA A 116 19.88 -0.78 3.16
C ALA A 116 20.10 -1.62 4.42
N GLY A 117 19.85 -1.05 5.60
CA GLY A 117 19.92 -1.78 6.86
C GLY A 117 18.83 -2.83 7.00
N ALA A 118 17.63 -2.61 6.47
CA ALA A 118 16.58 -3.62 6.42
C ALA A 118 16.98 -4.81 5.51
N GLU A 119 17.55 -4.53 4.35
CA GLU A 119 17.99 -5.54 3.40
C GLU A 119 19.15 -6.39 3.94
N ALA A 120 20.11 -5.77 4.64
CA ALA A 120 21.20 -6.49 5.31
C ALA A 120 20.67 -7.53 6.30
N LEU A 121 19.66 -7.16 7.10
CA LEU A 121 19.00 -8.09 8.04
C LEU A 121 18.33 -9.26 7.32
N LEU A 122 17.86 -9.09 6.09
CA LEU A 122 17.25 -10.18 5.33
C LEU A 122 18.28 -11.02 4.59
N ARG A 123 19.38 -10.43 4.11
CA ARG A 123 20.50 -11.17 3.49
C ARG A 123 21.25 -12.06 4.48
N ASP A 124 21.38 -11.61 5.71
CA ASP A 124 22.03 -12.38 6.78
C ASP A 124 21.21 -13.61 7.21
N LEU A 125 19.93 -13.70 6.81
CA LEU A 125 19.12 -14.88 7.06
C LEU A 125 19.58 -16.06 6.19
N LYS A 126 19.80 -17.19 6.85
CA LYS A 126 20.05 -18.46 6.17
C LYS A 126 18.74 -19.02 5.63
N LEU A 127 18.18 -18.40 4.59
CA LEU A 127 16.87 -18.74 4.01
C LEU A 127 16.69 -20.25 3.78
N ARG A 128 17.73 -20.93 3.27
CA ARG A 128 17.70 -22.39 3.02
C ARG A 128 17.47 -23.26 4.27
N LYS A 129 17.67 -22.71 5.48
CA LYS A 129 17.46 -23.41 6.75
C LYS A 129 16.08 -23.14 7.36
N LEU A 130 15.35 -22.16 6.84
CA LEU A 130 14.02 -21.82 7.32
C LEU A 130 12.99 -22.79 6.76
N ASN A 131 11.86 -22.92 7.45
CA ASN A 131 10.72 -23.63 6.89
C ASN A 131 10.20 -22.89 5.62
N PRO A 132 9.43 -23.54 4.73
CA PRO A 132 8.96 -22.89 3.50
C PRO A 132 8.14 -21.61 3.72
N GLU A 133 7.38 -21.51 4.80
CA GLU A 133 6.56 -20.35 5.13
C GLU A 133 7.41 -19.12 5.50
N ASP A 134 8.39 -19.31 6.39
CA ASP A 134 9.35 -18.29 6.79
C ASP A 134 10.24 -17.87 5.61
N GLN A 135 10.57 -18.80 4.72
CA GLN A 135 11.28 -18.51 3.47
C GLN A 135 10.47 -17.58 2.56
N VAL A 136 9.18 -17.87 2.37
CA VAL A 136 8.28 -17.02 1.58
C VAL A 136 8.15 -15.65 2.23
N ALA A 137 7.88 -15.58 3.54
CA ALA A 137 7.75 -14.32 4.26
C ALA A 137 9.00 -13.42 4.12
N ALA A 138 10.20 -14.00 4.27
CA ALA A 138 11.44 -13.24 4.11
C ALA A 138 11.66 -12.75 2.66
N ARG A 139 11.29 -13.56 1.66
CA ARG A 139 11.37 -13.17 0.25
C ARG A 139 10.37 -12.09 -0.13
N LEU A 140 9.15 -12.12 0.42
CA LEU A 140 8.18 -11.05 0.27
C LEU A 140 8.71 -9.73 0.85
N GLN A 141 9.36 -9.76 2.02
CA GLN A 141 9.98 -8.56 2.59
C GLN A 141 11.14 -8.04 1.72
N LEU A 142 11.97 -8.92 1.17
CA LEU A 142 13.01 -8.53 0.21
C LEU A 142 12.40 -7.91 -1.04
N ALA A 143 11.39 -8.55 -1.63
CA ALA A 143 10.72 -8.03 -2.82
C ALA A 143 10.18 -6.63 -2.58
N ARG A 144 9.49 -6.40 -1.47
CA ARG A 144 8.97 -5.09 -1.09
C ARG A 144 10.08 -4.04 -0.92
N LEU A 145 11.24 -4.40 -0.37
CA LEU A 145 12.39 -3.48 -0.27
C LEU A 145 12.92 -3.08 -1.64
N HIS A 146 12.99 -4.03 -2.56
CA HIS A 146 13.40 -3.76 -3.94
C HIS A 146 12.39 -2.85 -4.65
N GLU A 147 11.09 -3.09 -4.50
CA GLU A 147 10.04 -2.22 -5.05
C GLU A 147 10.11 -0.79 -4.50
N LEU A 148 10.28 -0.63 -3.18
CA LEU A 148 10.43 0.68 -2.54
C LEU A 148 11.65 1.46 -3.07
N ARG A 149 12.66 0.76 -3.58
CA ARG A 149 13.85 1.34 -4.21
C ARG A 149 13.72 1.49 -5.73
N GLY A 150 12.59 1.10 -6.31
CA GLY A 150 12.36 1.10 -7.76
C GLY A 150 13.05 -0.04 -8.52
N ASP A 151 13.63 -1.03 -7.83
CA ASP A 151 14.26 -2.20 -8.43
C ASP A 151 13.23 -3.31 -8.68
N LEU A 152 12.37 -3.09 -9.69
CA LEU A 152 11.35 -4.07 -10.08
C LEU A 152 11.94 -5.45 -10.49
N PRO A 153 13.08 -5.53 -11.19
CA PRO A 153 13.73 -6.82 -11.48
C PRO A 153 14.16 -7.59 -10.24
N GLY A 154 14.73 -6.91 -9.24
CA GLY A 154 15.09 -7.51 -7.96
C GLY A 154 13.87 -8.01 -7.19
N ALA A 155 12.78 -7.23 -7.20
CA ALA A 155 11.51 -7.65 -6.59
C ALA A 155 10.95 -8.91 -7.23
N GLU A 156 10.87 -8.93 -8.56
CA GLU A 156 10.40 -10.07 -9.34
C GLU A 156 11.23 -11.34 -9.09
N GLN A 157 12.56 -11.21 -8.96
CA GLN A 157 13.42 -12.34 -8.63
C GLN A 157 13.02 -12.97 -7.29
N HIS A 158 12.87 -12.15 -6.24
CA HIS A 158 12.52 -12.64 -4.92
C HIS A 158 11.11 -13.25 -4.87
N LEU A 159 10.15 -12.67 -5.58
CA LEU A 159 8.79 -13.20 -5.71
C LEU A 159 8.77 -14.56 -6.41
N ARG A 160 9.52 -14.71 -7.50
CA ARG A 160 9.67 -16.01 -8.17
C ARG A 160 10.33 -17.05 -7.28
N GLU A 161 11.32 -16.66 -6.48
CA GLU A 161 11.90 -17.60 -5.52
C GLU A 161 10.94 -17.95 -4.39
N ALA A 162 10.04 -17.05 -4.00
CA ALA A 162 8.97 -17.35 -3.04
C ALA A 162 8.02 -18.39 -3.63
N LEU A 163 7.58 -18.20 -4.88
CA LEU A 163 6.72 -19.14 -5.59
C LEU A 163 7.40 -20.49 -5.88
N LYS A 164 8.73 -20.53 -6.02
CA LYS A 164 9.47 -21.81 -6.06
C LYS A 164 9.40 -22.57 -4.73
N ALA A 165 9.36 -21.86 -3.60
CA ALA A 165 9.23 -22.47 -2.28
C ALA A 165 7.77 -22.87 -1.98
N ARG A 166 6.81 -22.05 -2.41
CA ARG A 166 5.37 -22.32 -2.31
C ARG A 166 4.64 -21.83 -3.58
N PRO A 167 4.38 -22.73 -4.54
CA PRO A 167 3.71 -22.37 -5.79
C PRO A 167 2.30 -21.80 -5.62
N ASP A 168 1.60 -22.21 -4.55
CA ASP A 168 0.21 -21.81 -4.28
C ASP A 168 0.09 -20.62 -3.33
N ASP A 169 1.18 -19.91 -3.05
CA ASP A 169 1.16 -18.75 -2.16
C ASP A 169 0.49 -17.56 -2.85
N LEU A 170 -0.76 -17.28 -2.46
CA LEU A 170 -1.59 -16.25 -3.09
C LEU A 170 -1.00 -14.84 -2.92
N VAL A 171 -0.34 -14.57 -1.80
CA VAL A 171 0.30 -13.27 -1.54
C VAL A 171 1.47 -13.06 -2.52
N ALA A 172 2.34 -14.06 -2.69
CA ALA A 172 3.43 -13.98 -3.65
C ALA A 172 2.94 -13.87 -5.10
N LYS A 173 1.81 -14.51 -5.46
CA LYS A 173 1.19 -14.34 -6.78
C LYS A 173 0.65 -12.93 -6.99
N GLY A 174 -0.06 -12.37 -6.01
CA GLY A 174 -0.60 -11.02 -6.06
C GLY A 174 0.49 -9.95 -6.17
N GLU A 175 1.52 -10.06 -5.34
CA GLU A 175 2.68 -9.14 -5.39
C GLU A 175 3.43 -9.28 -6.73
N LEU A 176 3.65 -10.50 -7.25
CA LEU A 176 4.25 -10.69 -8.57
C LEU A 176 3.42 -10.04 -9.68
N LEU A 177 2.09 -10.21 -9.63
CA LEU A 177 1.19 -9.57 -10.56
C LEU A 177 1.28 -8.04 -10.47
N ALA A 178 1.31 -7.47 -9.26
CA ALA A 178 1.49 -6.04 -9.05
C ALA A 178 2.84 -5.54 -9.60
N THR A 179 3.93 -6.28 -9.38
CA THR A 179 5.25 -5.96 -9.95
C THR A 179 5.23 -6.00 -11.48
N LEU A 180 4.60 -7.01 -12.09
CA LEU A 180 4.47 -7.13 -13.55
C LEU A 180 3.67 -5.96 -14.15
N VAL A 181 2.54 -5.62 -13.53
CA VAL A 181 1.69 -4.49 -13.92
C VAL A 181 2.47 -3.18 -13.84
N THR A 182 3.17 -2.93 -12.74
CA THR A 182 4.00 -1.73 -12.54
C THR A 182 5.16 -1.66 -13.53
N SER A 183 5.67 -2.82 -13.95
CA SER A 183 6.68 -2.94 -15.01
C SER A 183 6.12 -2.76 -16.44
N GLY A 184 4.82 -2.44 -16.60
CA GLY A 184 4.17 -2.31 -17.91
C GLY A 184 3.86 -3.64 -18.62
N ARG A 185 3.98 -4.78 -17.91
CA ARG A 185 3.74 -6.14 -18.44
C ARG A 185 2.37 -6.69 -18.07
N ARG A 186 1.39 -5.81 -17.88
CA ARG A 186 0.00 -6.18 -17.55
C ARG A 186 -0.61 -7.15 -18.56
N GLU A 187 -0.41 -6.90 -19.86
CA GLU A 187 -0.99 -7.71 -20.94
C GLU A 187 -0.21 -9.01 -21.23
N SER A 188 0.81 -9.33 -20.42
CA SER A 188 1.60 -10.53 -20.60
C SER A 188 0.80 -11.79 -20.27
N THR A 189 1.15 -12.92 -20.91
CA THR A 189 0.53 -14.22 -20.61
C THR A 189 0.73 -14.64 -19.16
N GLU A 190 1.87 -14.29 -18.55
CA GLU A 190 2.17 -14.54 -17.14
C GLU A 190 1.24 -13.75 -16.23
N ALA A 191 1.03 -12.45 -16.51
CA ALA A 191 0.13 -11.61 -15.73
C ALA A 191 -1.33 -12.10 -15.83
N HIS A 192 -1.81 -12.45 -17.03
CA HIS A 192 -3.15 -13.02 -17.19
C HIS A 192 -3.30 -14.36 -16.45
N GLY A 193 -2.30 -15.25 -16.54
CA GLY A 193 -2.34 -16.52 -15.79
C GLY A 193 -2.38 -16.31 -14.27
N LEU A 194 -1.63 -15.34 -13.74
CA LEU A 194 -1.70 -14.99 -12.32
C LEU A 194 -3.06 -14.43 -11.91
N MET A 195 -3.69 -13.60 -12.76
CA MET A 195 -5.06 -13.13 -12.52
C MET A 195 -6.04 -14.30 -12.44
N ASP A 196 -6.00 -15.20 -13.41
CA ASP A 196 -6.87 -16.38 -13.47
C ASP A 196 -6.69 -17.27 -12.24
N GLU A 197 -5.45 -17.58 -11.86
CA GLU A 197 -5.14 -18.40 -10.68
C GLU A 197 -5.63 -17.77 -9.36
N LEU A 198 -5.58 -16.44 -9.24
CA LEU A 198 -6.07 -15.72 -8.06
C LEU A 198 -7.60 -15.74 -7.99
N TYR A 199 -8.29 -15.57 -9.11
CA TYR A 199 -9.75 -15.70 -9.17
C TYR A 199 -10.21 -17.13 -8.91
N ASP A 200 -9.55 -18.13 -9.49
CA ASP A 200 -9.84 -19.54 -9.22
C ASP A 200 -9.66 -19.87 -7.72
N ALA A 201 -8.64 -19.28 -7.08
CA ALA A 201 -8.44 -19.42 -5.65
C ALA A 201 -9.53 -18.74 -4.80
N TYR A 202 -10.07 -17.62 -5.26
CA TYR A 202 -11.21 -16.95 -4.61
C TYR A 202 -12.50 -17.75 -4.77
N ASP A 203 -12.86 -18.12 -6.00
CA ASP A 203 -14.08 -18.89 -6.32
C ASP A 203 -14.05 -20.29 -5.68
N GLY A 204 -12.87 -20.91 -5.61
CA GLY A 204 -12.64 -22.17 -4.92
C GLY A 204 -12.64 -22.05 -3.39
N GLY A 205 -12.76 -20.84 -2.85
CA GLY A 205 -12.75 -20.55 -1.43
C GLY A 205 -11.40 -20.78 -0.77
N ALA A 206 -10.28 -20.77 -1.49
CA ALA A 206 -8.94 -20.85 -0.94
C ALA A 206 -8.45 -19.50 -0.38
N ALA A 207 -8.87 -18.38 -0.99
CA ALA A 207 -8.62 -17.03 -0.47
C ALA A 207 -9.62 -16.71 0.66
N LYS A 208 -9.18 -16.83 1.92
CA LYS A 208 -10.06 -16.66 3.10
C LYS A 208 -9.58 -15.61 4.10
N ASP A 209 -8.35 -15.17 3.98
CA ASP A 209 -7.74 -14.21 4.87
C ASP A 209 -7.46 -12.90 4.14
N ALA A 210 -7.33 -11.82 4.91
CA ALA A 210 -7.14 -10.49 4.35
C ALA A 210 -5.96 -10.41 3.35
N PRO A 211 -4.78 -11.01 3.61
CA PRO A 211 -3.68 -11.00 2.65
C PRO A 211 -4.03 -11.67 1.30
N ALA A 212 -4.72 -12.81 1.31
CA ALA A 212 -5.15 -13.46 0.07
C ALA A 212 -6.23 -12.63 -0.65
N LEU A 213 -7.19 -12.07 0.08
CA LEU A 213 -8.23 -11.21 -0.51
C LEU A 213 -7.63 -9.94 -1.13
N ILE A 214 -6.58 -9.37 -0.52
CA ILE A 214 -5.82 -8.26 -1.13
C ILE A 214 -5.16 -8.70 -2.44
N ALA A 215 -4.57 -9.90 -2.50
CA ALA A 215 -3.98 -10.41 -3.73
C ALA A 215 -5.03 -10.58 -4.85
N VAL A 216 -6.22 -11.06 -4.50
CA VAL A 216 -7.34 -11.17 -5.45
C VAL A 216 -7.83 -9.78 -5.89
N ALA A 217 -7.92 -8.82 -4.97
CA ALA A 217 -8.26 -7.44 -5.31
C ALA A 217 -7.21 -6.79 -6.25
N GLN A 218 -5.92 -7.09 -6.06
CA GLN A 218 -4.87 -6.67 -7.00
C GLN A 218 -5.12 -7.27 -8.40
N ALA A 219 -5.57 -8.52 -8.51
CA ALA A 219 -5.94 -9.12 -9.79
C ALA A 219 -7.12 -8.42 -10.46
N ALA A 220 -8.15 -8.06 -9.70
CA ALA A 220 -9.28 -7.27 -10.21
C ALA A 220 -8.82 -5.93 -10.79
N LEU A 221 -7.99 -5.21 -10.04
CA LEU A 221 -7.38 -3.94 -10.50
C LEU A 221 -6.47 -4.13 -11.72
N ALA A 222 -5.79 -5.26 -11.82
CA ALA A 222 -4.91 -5.61 -12.93
C ALA A 222 -5.68 -5.94 -14.22
N ARG A 223 -6.93 -6.41 -14.13
CA ARG A 223 -7.79 -6.68 -15.28
C ARG A 223 -8.30 -5.42 -15.99
N GLY A 224 -8.39 -4.29 -15.28
CA GLY A 224 -8.62 -2.96 -15.87
C GLY A 224 -9.97 -2.76 -16.58
N SER A 225 -10.97 -3.62 -16.35
CA SER A 225 -12.31 -3.45 -16.89
C SER A 225 -13.05 -2.30 -16.18
N SER A 226 -14.14 -1.79 -16.76
CA SER A 226 -14.99 -0.75 -16.15
C SER A 226 -15.60 -1.14 -14.79
N GLY A 227 -15.47 -2.41 -14.37
CA GLY A 227 -15.89 -2.94 -13.07
C GLY A 227 -14.75 -3.23 -12.08
N ALA A 228 -13.48 -3.02 -12.45
CA ALA A 228 -12.33 -3.46 -11.64
C ALA A 228 -12.34 -2.99 -10.17
N PHE A 229 -12.77 -1.75 -9.92
CA PHE A 229 -12.90 -1.22 -8.55
C PHE A 229 -14.10 -1.82 -7.80
N HIS A 230 -15.19 -2.12 -8.50
CA HIS A 230 -16.34 -2.79 -7.92
C HIS A 230 -15.97 -4.22 -7.50
N ASP A 231 -15.29 -4.94 -8.39
CA ASP A 231 -14.83 -6.32 -8.14
C ASP A 231 -13.82 -6.35 -6.99
N ALA A 232 -12.86 -5.43 -6.97
CA ALA A 232 -11.90 -5.30 -5.86
C ALA A 232 -12.61 -5.00 -4.53
N ASN A 233 -13.59 -4.09 -4.52
CA ASN A 233 -14.35 -3.77 -3.31
C ASN A 233 -15.21 -4.93 -2.83
N MET A 234 -15.78 -5.73 -3.74
CA MET A 234 -16.56 -6.92 -3.41
C MET A 234 -15.70 -7.92 -2.63
N VAL A 235 -14.53 -8.25 -3.17
CA VAL A 235 -13.57 -9.17 -2.55
C VAL A 235 -13.08 -8.66 -1.20
N LEU A 236 -12.73 -7.36 -1.12
CA LEU A 236 -12.26 -6.76 0.13
C LEU A 236 -13.35 -6.61 1.20
N GLY A 237 -14.62 -6.63 0.81
CA GLY A 237 -15.75 -6.63 1.76
C GLY A 237 -15.88 -7.93 2.57
N GLU A 238 -15.15 -8.98 2.19
CA GLU A 238 -15.14 -10.27 2.88
C GLU A 238 -13.98 -10.45 3.88
N ALA A 239 -13.07 -9.47 3.97
CA ALA A 239 -11.91 -9.47 4.86
C ALA A 239 -12.25 -9.03 6.29
#